data_AF-A0A7Y0AUV3-F1
#
_entry.id   AF-A0A7Y0AUV3-F1
#
_cell.length_a   1.000
_cell.length_b   1.000
_cell.length_c   1.000
_cell.angle_alpha   90.00
_cell.angle_beta   90.00
_cell.angle_gamma   90.00
#
_symmetry.space_group_name_H-M   'P 1'
#
loop_
_entity.id
_entity.type
_entity.pdbx_description
1 polymer ?
#
loop_
_entity_poly.entity_id
_entity_poly.type
_entity_poly.pdbx_seq_one_letter_code
_entity_poly.pdbx_strand_id
1 'polypeptide(L)'
;MKRILSAATVLLCLGTLSAMAEDRRHVYKDVAGKTFEGPWWDTLAYCAGRLKVLGEWAETAKRPDAQAVKDAMNIHFALAVNRLMVDRGIPQQEALDTAGEVARGAIDSQRSAVFTYMATRTMDQEFENKVMICDTHLRAYAQEFPGDFKASN
;
A
#
# COMPACT_ATOMS: atom_id res chain seq x y z
N MET A 1 -52.09 -39.09 -32.62
CA MET A 1 -51.63 -38.41 -31.39
C MET A 1 -50.20 -37.94 -31.61
N LYS A 2 -50.00 -36.62 -31.78
CA LYS A 2 -48.69 -35.98 -32.03
C LYS A 2 -48.00 -35.73 -30.68
N ARG A 3 -46.78 -36.23 -30.48
CA ARG A 3 -45.92 -35.85 -29.35
C ARG A 3 -44.96 -34.77 -29.83
N ILE A 4 -45.06 -33.60 -29.22
CA ILE A 4 -44.22 -32.42 -29.47
C ILE A 4 -42.96 -32.61 -28.61
N LEU A 5 -41.79 -32.63 -29.26
CA LEU A 5 -40.48 -32.60 -28.61
C LEU A 5 -40.13 -31.14 -28.30
N SER A 6 -40.11 -30.78 -27.01
CA SER A 6 -39.58 -29.49 -26.55
C SER A 6 -38.06 -29.59 -26.44
N ALA A 7 -37.34 -28.92 -27.33
CA ALA A 7 -35.90 -28.71 -27.21
C ALA A 7 -35.64 -27.58 -26.21
N ALA A 8 -35.02 -27.90 -25.07
CA ALA A 8 -34.53 -26.92 -24.11
C ALA A 8 -33.13 -26.46 -24.55
N THR A 9 -33.07 -25.30 -25.20
CA THR A 9 -31.82 -24.60 -25.49
C THR A 9 -31.30 -23.96 -24.21
N VAL A 10 -30.33 -24.59 -23.56
CA VAL A 10 -29.60 -23.98 -22.44
C VAL A 10 -28.59 -23.00 -23.03
N LEU A 11 -28.89 -21.71 -22.97
CA LEU A 11 -27.95 -20.63 -23.24
C LEU A 11 -26.92 -20.62 -22.09
N LEU A 12 -25.70 -21.10 -22.36
CA LEU A 12 -24.55 -20.85 -21.48
C LEU A 12 -24.17 -19.37 -21.61
N CYS A 13 -24.63 -18.56 -20.66
CA CYS A 13 -24.02 -17.27 -20.35
C CYS A 13 -22.61 -17.53 -19.81
N LEU A 14 -21.63 -17.64 -20.72
CA LEU A 14 -20.22 -17.43 -20.43
C LEU A 14 -20.02 -15.96 -20.10
N GLY A 15 -20.45 -15.57 -18.89
CA GLY A 15 -20.01 -14.33 -18.29
C GLY A 15 -18.49 -14.39 -18.18
N THR A 16 -17.81 -13.50 -18.89
CA THR A 16 -16.40 -13.21 -18.68
C THR A 16 -16.26 -12.64 -17.28
N LEU A 17 -16.16 -13.53 -16.29
CA LEU A 17 -15.52 -13.22 -15.02
C LEU A 17 -14.09 -12.85 -15.40
N SER A 18 -13.83 -11.55 -15.58
CA SER A 18 -12.48 -11.03 -15.56
C SER A 18 -11.89 -11.51 -14.24
N ALA A 19 -11.09 -12.57 -14.30
CA ALA A 19 -10.36 -13.05 -13.14
C ALA A 19 -9.44 -11.90 -12.76
N MET A 20 -9.82 -11.13 -11.74
CA MET A 20 -8.90 -10.17 -11.13
C MET A 20 -7.69 -11.00 -10.70
N ALA A 21 -6.53 -10.68 -11.25
CA ALA A 21 -5.31 -11.37 -10.85
C ALA A 21 -5.08 -11.10 -9.35
N GLU A 22 -4.58 -12.14 -8.68
CA GLU A 22 -4.38 -12.11 -7.23
C GLU A 22 -3.28 -11.10 -6.87
N ASP A 23 -3.50 -10.33 -5.80
CA ASP A 23 -2.50 -9.37 -5.32
C ASP A 23 -1.17 -10.06 -5.01
N ARG A 24 -0.05 -9.47 -5.43
CA ARG A 24 1.28 -9.97 -5.06
C ARG A 24 1.51 -9.74 -3.58
N ARG A 25 1.76 -10.82 -2.85
CA ARG A 25 1.92 -10.84 -1.39
C ARG A 25 3.39 -10.95 -1.00
N HIS A 26 3.72 -10.46 0.19
CA HIS A 26 5.03 -10.62 0.81
C HIS A 26 4.90 -10.95 2.29
N VAL A 27 5.94 -11.62 2.78
CA VAL A 27 6.08 -12.00 4.17
C VAL A 27 7.10 -11.07 4.83
N TYR A 28 6.72 -10.47 5.95
CA TYR A 28 7.60 -9.60 6.72
C TYR A 28 7.45 -9.87 8.22
N LYS A 29 8.43 -9.42 9.00
CA LYS A 29 8.39 -9.50 10.47
C LYS A 29 8.23 -8.11 11.07
N ASP A 30 7.43 -7.99 12.12
CA ASP A 30 7.40 -6.77 12.91
C ASP A 30 8.59 -6.69 13.88
N VAL A 31 8.61 -5.61 14.67
CA VAL A 31 9.64 -5.37 15.69
C VAL A 31 9.64 -6.40 16.82
N ALA A 32 8.55 -7.14 17.02
CA ALA A 32 8.45 -8.25 17.98
C ALA A 32 8.85 -9.60 17.34
N GLY A 33 9.26 -9.62 16.07
CA GLY A 33 9.62 -10.82 15.33
C GLY A 33 8.42 -11.63 14.84
N LYS A 34 7.19 -11.12 15.01
CA LYS A 34 5.97 -11.78 14.54
C LYS A 34 5.89 -11.66 13.03
N THR A 35 5.65 -12.79 12.38
CA THR A 35 5.47 -12.87 10.93
C THR A 35 4.09 -12.39 10.52
N PHE A 36 4.04 -11.58 9.47
CA PHE A 36 2.84 -11.12 8.78
C PHE A 36 2.96 -11.44 7.30
N GLU A 37 1.82 -11.63 6.66
CA GLU A 37 1.73 -11.79 5.22
C GLU A 37 0.61 -10.87 4.70
N GLY A 38 0.94 -10.00 3.75
CA GLY A 38 0.00 -9.05 3.18
C GLY A 38 0.37 -8.69 1.76
N PRO A 39 -0.55 -8.04 1.02
CA PRO A 39 -0.25 -7.58 -0.33
C PRO A 39 0.73 -6.41 -0.30
N TRP A 40 1.61 -6.34 -1.29
CA TRP A 40 2.61 -5.28 -1.39
C TRP A 40 1.99 -3.88 -1.44
N TRP A 41 0.92 -3.71 -2.21
CA TRP A 41 0.26 -2.41 -2.38
C TRP A 41 -0.27 -1.85 -1.05
N ASP A 42 -0.81 -2.70 -0.17
CA ASP A 42 -1.36 -2.31 1.12
C ASP A 42 -0.24 -1.85 2.07
N THR A 43 0.85 -2.61 2.13
CA THR A 43 2.03 -2.22 2.93
C THR A 43 2.62 -0.89 2.47
N LEU A 44 2.74 -0.69 1.15
CA LEU A 44 3.24 0.56 0.56
C LEU A 44 2.30 1.73 0.84
N ALA A 45 0.99 1.56 0.63
CA ALA A 45 -0.02 2.60 0.91
C ALA A 45 -0.06 2.97 2.40
N TYR A 46 0.03 1.97 3.28
CA TYR A 46 0.11 2.17 4.71
C TYR A 46 1.36 2.96 5.09
N CYS A 47 2.53 2.61 4.55
CA CYS A 47 3.76 3.36 4.76
C CYS A 47 3.69 4.79 4.22
N ALA A 48 3.05 5.01 3.07
CA ALA A 48 2.81 6.36 2.57
C ALA A 48 2.00 7.19 3.57
N GLY A 49 0.87 6.67 4.06
CA GLY A 49 0.05 7.38 5.05
C GLY A 49 0.80 7.70 6.35
N ARG A 50 1.60 6.75 6.83
CA ARG A 50 2.47 6.94 8.00
C ARG A 50 3.52 8.02 7.76
N LEU A 51 4.27 7.93 6.66
CA LEU A 51 5.34 8.87 6.32
C LEU A 51 4.80 10.28 6.09
N LYS A 52 3.57 10.44 5.60
CA LYS A 52 2.92 11.74 5.48
C LYS A 52 2.89 12.46 6.83
N VAL A 53 2.38 11.79 7.87
CA VAL A 53 2.24 12.38 9.21
C VAL A 53 3.61 12.65 9.84
N LEU A 54 4.55 11.71 9.68
CA LEU A 54 5.90 11.88 10.20
C LEU A 54 6.65 13.01 9.49
N GLY A 55 6.47 13.18 8.18
CA GLY A 55 7.03 14.29 7.40
C GLY A 55 6.44 15.64 7.79
N GLU A 56 5.13 15.73 8.03
CA GLU A 56 4.46 16.93 8.56
C GLU A 56 5.00 17.30 9.95
N TRP A 57 5.18 16.30 10.82
CA TRP A 57 5.77 16.51 12.13
C TRP A 57 7.25 16.94 12.03
N ALA A 58 8.05 16.28 11.20
CA ALA A 58 9.47 16.58 11.02
C ALA A 58 9.69 18.00 10.48
N GLU A 59 8.84 18.44 9.55
CA GLU A 59 8.85 19.82 9.06
C GLU A 59 8.54 20.82 10.18
N THR A 60 7.51 20.55 10.98
CA THR A 60 7.15 21.40 12.14
C THR A 60 8.30 21.47 13.16
N ALA A 61 8.97 20.33 13.39
CA ALA A 61 10.14 20.22 14.24
C ALA A 61 11.44 20.75 13.61
N LYS A 62 11.39 21.23 12.35
CA LYS A 62 12.54 21.72 11.57
C LYS A 62 13.68 20.71 11.45
N ARG A 63 13.36 19.42 11.34
CA ARG A 63 14.36 18.38 11.12
C ARG A 63 14.92 18.46 9.68
N PRO A 64 16.23 18.21 9.49
CA PRO A 64 16.85 18.30 8.17
C PRO A 64 16.37 17.23 7.18
N ASP A 65 15.79 16.14 7.67
CA ASP A 65 15.32 14.99 6.90
C ASP A 65 13.83 15.09 6.50
N ALA A 66 13.13 16.15 6.88
CA ALA A 66 11.68 16.29 6.66
C ALA A 66 11.29 16.14 5.18
N GLN A 67 12.06 16.74 4.27
CA GLN A 67 11.79 16.64 2.83
C GLN A 67 12.01 15.22 2.32
N ALA A 68 13.08 14.54 2.73
CA ALA A 68 13.35 13.16 2.31
C ALA A 68 12.23 12.20 2.73
N VAL A 69 11.64 12.41 3.92
CA VAL A 69 10.48 11.62 4.38
C VAL A 69 9.24 11.90 3.53
N LYS A 70 9.00 13.14 3.12
CA LYS A 70 7.89 13.50 2.20
C LYS A 70 8.10 12.91 0.81
N ASP A 71 9.33 12.88 0.32
CA ASP A 71 9.64 12.25 -0.96
C ASP A 71 9.43 10.73 -0.89
N ALA A 72 9.87 10.09 0.20
CA ALA A 72 9.60 8.69 0.45
C ALA A 72 8.09 8.39 0.53
N MET A 73 7.29 9.26 1.16
CA MET A 73 5.83 9.16 1.18
C MET A 73 5.25 9.10 -0.25
N ASN A 74 5.68 10.00 -1.14
CA ASN A 74 5.22 10.04 -2.53
C ASN A 74 5.60 8.75 -3.29
N ILE A 75 6.84 8.29 -3.14
CA ILE A 75 7.33 7.06 -3.78
C ILE A 75 6.49 5.85 -3.34
N HIS A 76 6.28 5.68 -2.04
CA HIS A 76 5.46 4.58 -1.52
C HIS A 76 4.04 4.61 -2.09
N PHE A 77 3.41 5.79 -2.14
CA PHE A 77 2.05 5.90 -2.65
C PHE A 77 1.96 5.59 -4.15
N ALA A 78 2.90 6.13 -4.95
CA ALA A 78 2.96 5.86 -6.38
C ALA A 78 3.16 4.37 -6.68
N LEU A 79 4.03 3.69 -5.92
CA LEU A 79 4.26 2.26 -6.06
C LEU A 79 3.03 1.44 -5.64
N ALA A 80 2.32 1.83 -4.59
CA ALA A 80 1.08 1.16 -4.18
C ALA A 80 0.02 1.21 -5.30
N VAL A 81 -0.17 2.40 -5.90
CA VAL A 81 -1.11 2.60 -7.02
C VAL A 81 -0.69 1.80 -8.24
N ASN A 82 0.60 1.86 -8.62
CA ASN A 82 1.13 1.07 -9.73
C ASN A 82 0.91 -0.43 -9.50
N ARG A 83 1.14 -0.91 -8.28
CA ARG A 83 1.00 -2.33 -7.93
C ARG A 83 -0.44 -2.81 -8.01
N LEU A 84 -1.40 -2.01 -7.54
CA LEU A 84 -2.83 -2.26 -7.74
C LEU A 84 -3.20 -2.32 -9.22
N MET A 85 -2.75 -1.36 -10.03
CA MET A 85 -3.04 -1.35 -11.47
C MET A 85 -2.49 -2.59 -12.18
N VAL A 86 -1.25 -2.98 -11.86
CA VAL A 86 -0.60 -4.14 -12.50
C VAL A 86 -1.20 -5.46 -12.00
N ASP A 87 -1.36 -5.64 -10.69
CA ASP A 87 -1.79 -6.91 -10.12
C ASP A 87 -3.27 -7.17 -10.36
N ARG A 88 -4.12 -6.13 -10.26
CA ARG A 88 -5.58 -6.29 -10.42
C ARG A 88 -6.10 -5.93 -11.80
N GLY A 89 -5.30 -5.29 -12.65
CA GLY A 89 -5.73 -4.82 -13.96
C GLY A 89 -6.78 -3.70 -13.89
N ILE A 90 -6.82 -2.94 -12.80
CA ILE A 90 -7.81 -1.87 -12.57
C ILE A 90 -7.32 -0.51 -13.08
N PRO A 91 -8.23 0.41 -13.45
CA PRO A 91 -7.85 1.76 -13.87
C PRO A 91 -7.22 2.56 -12.73
N GLN A 92 -6.40 3.55 -13.10
CA GLN A 92 -5.64 4.38 -12.16
C GLN A 92 -6.51 5.04 -11.08
N GLN A 93 -7.70 5.54 -11.42
CA GLN A 93 -8.58 6.18 -10.44
C GLN A 93 -9.04 5.20 -9.35
N GLU A 94 -9.43 3.99 -9.74
CA GLU A 94 -9.84 2.95 -8.79
C GLU A 94 -8.67 2.50 -7.91
N ALA A 95 -7.46 2.43 -8.48
CA ALA A 95 -6.24 2.16 -7.72
C ALA A 95 -5.89 3.29 -6.74
N LEU A 96 -6.05 4.56 -7.15
CA LEU A 96 -5.87 5.73 -6.30
C LEU A 96 -6.85 5.74 -5.13
N ASP A 97 -8.12 5.44 -5.38
CA ASP A 97 -9.15 5.40 -4.35
C ASP A 97 -8.85 4.29 -3.34
N THR A 98 -8.52 3.09 -3.82
CA THR A 98 -8.18 1.92 -2.99
C THR A 98 -6.93 2.17 -2.14
N ALA A 99 -5.81 2.59 -2.75
CA ALA A 99 -4.59 2.92 -2.00
C ALA A 99 -4.81 4.10 -1.05
N GLY A 100 -5.62 5.08 -1.48
CA GLY A 100 -5.97 6.25 -0.69
C GLY A 100 -6.73 5.91 0.59
N GLU A 101 -7.64 4.93 0.57
CA GLU A 101 -8.35 4.45 1.76
C GLU A 101 -7.39 3.89 2.81
N VAL A 102 -6.47 3.02 2.40
CA VAL A 102 -5.44 2.47 3.30
C VAL A 102 -4.53 3.57 3.84
N ALA A 103 -4.05 4.47 2.96
CA ALA A 103 -3.21 5.58 3.37
C ALA A 103 -3.92 6.50 4.38
N ARG A 104 -5.22 6.78 4.20
CA ARG A 104 -6.04 7.53 5.17
C ARG A 104 -6.12 6.82 6.52
N GLY A 105 -6.38 5.51 6.54
CA GLY A 105 -6.36 4.73 7.78
C GLY A 105 -5.01 4.81 8.51
N ALA A 106 -3.91 4.75 7.78
CA ALA A 106 -2.57 4.89 8.33
C ALA A 106 -2.28 6.32 8.84
N ILE A 107 -2.77 7.35 8.15
CA ILE A 107 -2.69 8.75 8.60
C ILE A 107 -3.37 8.91 9.96
N ASP A 108 -4.60 8.43 10.10
CA ASP A 108 -5.38 8.57 11.33
C ASP A 108 -4.72 7.80 12.49
N SER A 109 -4.26 6.58 12.22
CA SER A 109 -3.51 5.77 13.19
C SER A 109 -2.21 6.45 13.63
N GLN A 110 -1.42 6.96 12.69
CA GLN A 110 -0.14 7.60 13.00
C GLN A 110 -0.31 8.95 13.70
N ARG A 111 -1.34 9.74 13.36
CA ARG A 111 -1.66 10.99 14.08
C ARG A 111 -1.99 10.71 15.54
N SER A 112 -2.83 9.69 15.79
CA SER A 112 -3.12 9.25 17.16
C SER A 112 -1.84 8.86 17.91
N ALA A 113 -0.97 8.09 17.27
CA ALA A 113 0.29 7.64 17.86
C ALA A 113 1.27 8.79 18.18
N VAL A 114 1.37 9.82 17.32
CA VAL A 114 2.22 11.00 17.56
C VAL A 114 1.87 11.69 18.87
N PHE A 115 0.58 11.82 19.22
CA PHE A 115 0.19 12.39 20.52
C PHE A 115 0.76 11.59 21.70
N THR A 116 0.70 10.26 21.62
CA THR A 116 1.30 9.38 22.64
C THR A 116 2.82 9.54 22.69
N TYR A 117 3.49 9.56 21.55
CA TYR A 117 4.96 9.68 21.48
C TYR A 117 5.47 11.01 22.04
N MET A 118 4.74 12.10 21.77
CA MET A 118 5.03 13.41 22.37
C MET A 118 4.81 13.37 23.90
N ALA A 119 3.71 12.79 24.37
CA ALA A 119 3.42 12.70 25.81
C ALA A 119 4.46 11.86 26.56
N THR A 120 4.98 10.79 25.95
CA THR A 120 6.01 9.92 26.53
C THR A 120 7.44 10.39 26.24
N ARG A 121 7.63 11.49 25.50
CA ARG A 121 8.94 12.03 25.07
C ARG A 121 9.78 11.04 24.26
N THR A 122 9.12 10.20 23.46
CA THR A 122 9.74 9.19 22.58
C THR A 122 9.65 9.53 21.10
N MET A 123 9.18 10.73 20.75
CA MET A 123 8.85 11.09 19.36
C MET A 123 10.03 10.96 18.38
N ASP A 124 11.24 11.38 18.74
CA ASP A 124 12.41 11.21 17.86
C ASP A 124 12.74 9.73 17.64
N GLN A 125 12.73 8.92 18.70
CA GLN A 125 13.01 7.48 18.59
C GLN A 125 11.96 6.77 17.74
N GLU A 126 10.68 7.06 17.96
CA GLU A 126 9.61 6.47 17.17
C GLU A 126 9.63 6.97 15.73
N PHE A 127 9.94 8.24 15.48
CA PHE A 127 10.16 8.75 14.13
C PHE A 127 11.20 7.90 13.37
N GLU A 128 12.40 7.73 13.93
CA GLU A 128 13.48 6.95 13.31
C GLU A 128 13.07 5.50 13.07
N ASN A 129 12.49 4.87 14.09
CA ASN A 129 12.03 3.48 14.00
C ASN A 129 10.98 3.30 12.88
N LYS A 130 10.00 4.19 12.82
CA LYS A 130 8.91 4.11 11.85
C LYS A 130 9.37 4.40 10.42
N VAL A 131 10.27 5.37 10.23
CA VAL A 131 10.89 5.66 8.92
C VAL A 131 11.72 4.46 8.46
N MET A 132 12.54 3.88 9.34
CA MET A 132 13.36 2.70 9.04
C MET A 132 12.53 1.48 8.63
N ILE A 133 11.40 1.24 9.29
CA ILE A 133 10.47 0.15 8.92
C ILE A 133 9.97 0.34 7.48
N CYS A 134 9.56 1.56 7.12
CA CYS A 134 9.09 1.82 5.76
C CYS A 134 10.21 1.75 4.72
N ASP A 135 11.41 2.25 5.02
CA ASP A 135 12.58 2.07 4.16
C ASP A 135 12.92 0.58 3.95
N THR A 136 12.81 -0.23 5.00
CA THR A 136 13.01 -1.70 4.89
C THR A 136 12.01 -2.32 3.93
N HIS A 137 10.73 -1.94 4.01
CA HIS A 137 9.71 -2.42 3.06
C HIS A 137 10.00 -1.94 1.64
N LEU A 138 10.39 -0.68 1.45
CA LEU A 138 10.70 -0.14 0.13
C LEU A 138 11.88 -0.85 -0.52
N ARG A 139 12.95 -1.13 0.25
CA ARG A 139 14.11 -1.88 -0.24
C ARG A 139 13.76 -3.32 -0.61
N ALA A 140 12.96 -3.99 0.21
CA ALA A 140 12.48 -5.34 -0.09
C ALA A 140 11.62 -5.35 -1.36
N TYR A 141 10.72 -4.36 -1.51
CA TYR A 141 9.93 -4.18 -2.72
C TYR A 141 10.83 -3.94 -3.95
N ALA A 142 11.86 -3.08 -3.84
CA ALA A 142 12.78 -2.80 -4.94
C ALA A 142 13.61 -4.01 -5.38
N GLN A 143 13.89 -4.94 -4.46
CA GLN A 143 14.55 -6.20 -4.79
C GLN A 143 13.63 -7.14 -5.56
N GLU A 144 12.34 -7.17 -5.23
CA GLU A 144 11.36 -8.04 -5.90
C GLU A 144 10.88 -7.48 -7.24
N PHE A 145 10.73 -6.15 -7.33
CA PHE A 145 10.23 -5.44 -8.52
C PHE A 145 11.22 -4.39 -9.03
N PRO A 146 12.46 -4.77 -9.42
CA PRO A 146 13.46 -3.80 -9.86
C PRO A 146 13.06 -3.04 -11.13
N GLY A 147 12.09 -3.55 -11.91
CA GLY A 147 11.54 -2.88 -13.10
C GLY A 147 10.75 -1.62 -12.77
N ASP A 148 10.08 -1.58 -11.61
CA ASP A 148 9.26 -0.43 -11.19
C ASP A 148 10.11 0.81 -10.87
N PHE A 149 11.42 0.64 -10.69
CA PHE A 149 12.38 1.71 -10.40
C PHE A 149 13.22 2.10 -11.63
N LYS A 150 13.03 1.43 -12.78
CA LYS A 150 13.86 1.62 -13.98
C LYS A 150 13.31 2.62 -15.00
N ALA A 151 12.25 3.35 -14.68
CA ALA A 151 11.69 4.40 -15.53
C ALA A 151 11.85 5.78 -14.86
N SER A 152 13.07 6.30 -14.81
CA SER A 152 13.36 7.71 -14.47
C SER A 152 14.66 8.22 -15.11
N ASN A 153 15.11 7.61 -16.21
CA ASN A 153 16.20 8.12 -17.06
C ASN A 153 15.64 8.64 -18.38
#